data_AF-A0A926XBH1-F1
#
_entry.id   AF-A0A926XBH1-F1
#
_cell.length_a   1.000
_cell.length_b   1.000
_cell.length_c   1.000
_cell.angle_alpha   90.00
_cell.angle_beta   90.00
_cell.angle_gamma   90.00
#
_symmetry.space_group_name_H-M   'P 1'
#
loop_
_entity.id
_entity.type
_entity.pdbx_description
1 polymer ?
#
loop_
_entity_poly.entity_id
_entity_poly.type
_entity_poly.pdbx_seq_one_letter_code
_entity_poly.pdbx_strand_id
1 'polypeptide(L)'
;MKPETPVFSLFVVDKRKSTNYQELRGFVPKMLSLKFKGICKSLGQDINVGLEEAIANWIEKQQQQEDSPLSESSVVVAASTAPPSVPTIASLIEETLRNRDWVLRKLAADAQMPVERINELLEGDRASDAELQKLAQQLVKPDGEAWEEEELVDIRLAEDLKRRRQKKRSR
;
A
#
# COMPACT_ATOMS: atom_id res chain seq x y z
N MET A 1 -18.95 20.33 59.35
CA MET A 1 -19.23 19.59 58.10
C MET A 1 -18.00 19.73 57.21
N LYS A 2 -17.26 18.65 56.95
CA LYS A 2 -16.09 18.66 56.05
C LYS A 2 -16.54 18.11 54.69
N PRO A 3 -16.19 18.75 53.56
CA PRO A 3 -16.49 18.19 52.25
C PRO A 3 -15.58 17.00 51.97
N GLU A 4 -16.17 15.83 51.78
CA GLU A 4 -15.48 14.66 51.23
C GLU A 4 -15.12 14.94 49.78
N THR A 5 -13.83 14.88 49.49
CA THR A 5 -13.30 15.00 48.13
C THR A 5 -13.49 13.65 47.42
N PRO A 6 -14.11 13.60 46.22
CA PRO A 6 -14.20 12.37 45.48
C PRO A 6 -12.81 11.98 44.97
N VAL A 7 -12.31 10.85 45.48
CA VAL A 7 -11.13 10.17 44.96
C VAL A 7 -11.51 9.62 43.59
N PHE A 8 -11.23 10.36 42.53
CA PHE A 8 -11.25 9.82 41.17
C PHE A 8 -10.14 8.77 41.08
N SER A 9 -10.52 7.51 41.29
CA SER A 9 -9.70 6.36 40.95
C SER A 9 -9.45 6.41 39.44
N LEU A 10 -8.27 6.92 39.06
CA LEU A 10 -7.67 6.72 37.75
C LEU A 10 -7.37 5.23 37.63
N PHE A 11 -8.39 4.45 37.30
CA PHE A 11 -8.19 3.08 36.82
C PHE A 11 -7.37 3.22 35.53
N VAL A 12 -6.07 3.00 35.64
CA VAL A 12 -5.20 2.79 34.49
C VAL A 12 -5.68 1.49 33.86
N VAL A 13 -6.61 1.61 32.91
CA VAL A 13 -7.12 0.48 32.14
C VAL A 13 -5.93 -0.08 31.37
N ASP A 14 -5.45 -1.24 31.79
CA ASP A 14 -4.42 -1.97 31.06
C ASP A 14 -4.99 -2.39 29.71
N LYS A 15 -4.74 -1.57 28.68
CA LYS A 15 -5.28 -1.74 27.32
C LYS A 15 -5.01 -3.15 26.78
N ARG A 16 -3.92 -3.80 27.20
CA ARG A 16 -3.51 -5.15 26.80
C ARG A 16 -4.44 -6.26 27.29
N LYS A 17 -5.25 -5.99 28.32
CA LYS A 17 -6.23 -6.93 28.87
C LYS A 17 -7.62 -6.76 28.26
N SER A 18 -7.81 -5.75 27.41
CA SER A 18 -9.09 -5.56 26.74
C SER A 18 -9.29 -6.63 25.65
N THR A 19 -10.52 -7.12 25.51
CA THR A 19 -10.90 -8.05 24.42
C THR A 19 -10.76 -7.43 23.04
N ASN A 20 -10.72 -6.11 22.97
CA ASN A 20 -10.57 -5.34 21.73
C ASN A 20 -9.10 -4.98 21.44
N TYR A 21 -8.16 -5.45 22.25
CA TYR A 21 -6.74 -5.19 22.03
C TYR A 21 -6.23 -5.97 20.81
N GLN A 22 -5.76 -5.24 19.81
CA GLN A 22 -5.03 -5.81 18.68
C GLN A 22 -3.63 -5.21 18.62
N GLU A 23 -2.61 -6.07 18.70
CA GLU A 23 -1.22 -5.65 18.56
C GLU A 23 -0.84 -5.65 17.08
N LEU A 24 -0.56 -4.46 16.54
CA LEU A 24 0.00 -4.33 15.19
C LEU A 24 1.52 -4.43 15.27
N ARG A 25 2.10 -5.39 14.54
CA ARG A 25 3.56 -5.53 14.39
C ARG A 25 3.96 -5.28 12.95
N GLY A 26 4.95 -4.41 12.77
CA GLY A 26 5.45 -4.05 11.45
C GLY A 26 6.88 -3.53 11.53
N PHE A 27 7.54 -3.52 10.38
CA PHE A 27 8.83 -2.85 10.24
C PHE A 27 8.60 -1.35 10.06
N VAL A 28 9.23 -0.55 10.91
CA VAL A 28 9.27 0.91 10.75
C VAL A 28 10.72 1.32 10.53
N PRO A 29 11.05 1.97 9.39
CA PRO A 29 12.39 2.49 9.16
C PRO A 29 12.85 3.40 10.31
N LYS A 30 14.11 3.21 10.77
CA LYS A 30 14.65 3.93 11.93
C LYS A 30 14.54 5.45 11.80
N MET A 31 14.81 5.98 10.61
CA MET A 31 14.70 7.41 10.31
C MET A 31 13.29 7.95 10.55
N LEU A 32 12.25 7.22 10.11
CA LEU A 32 10.86 7.59 10.35
C LEU A 32 10.51 7.52 11.83
N SER A 33 10.95 6.46 12.53
CA SER A 33 10.70 6.33 13.97
C SER A 33 11.31 7.47 14.79
N LEU A 34 12.49 7.96 14.41
CA LEU A 34 13.17 9.07 15.07
C LEU A 34 12.46 10.40 14.81
N LYS A 35 12.07 10.66 13.56
CA LYS A 35 11.28 11.85 13.21
C LYS A 35 9.96 11.88 13.97
N PHE A 36 9.24 10.76 13.98
CA PHE A 36 7.96 10.64 14.70
C PHE A 36 8.12 10.91 16.20
N LYS A 37 9.12 10.29 16.84
CA LYS A 37 9.43 10.56 18.25
C LYS A 37 9.76 12.03 18.52
N GLY A 38 10.49 12.69 17.61
CA GLY A 38 10.77 14.12 17.68
C GLY A 38 9.50 14.96 17.64
N ILE A 39 8.57 14.62 16.75
CA ILE A 39 7.27 15.30 16.62
C ILE A 39 6.43 15.12 17.89
N CYS A 40 6.25 13.88 18.38
CA CYS A 40 5.51 13.63 19.61
C CYS A 40 6.11 14.38 20.80
N LYS A 41 7.45 14.41 20.91
CA LYS A 41 8.15 15.15 21.96
C LYS A 41 7.91 16.66 21.85
N SER A 42 7.91 17.21 20.64
CA SER A 42 7.65 18.64 20.42
C SER A 42 6.21 19.03 20.75
N LEU A 43 5.26 18.11 20.58
CA LEU A 43 3.84 18.29 20.89
C LEU A 43 3.49 17.93 22.35
N GLY A 44 4.45 17.41 23.13
CA GLY A 44 4.19 16.93 24.49
C GLY A 44 3.27 15.71 24.56
N GLN A 45 3.08 14.98 23.45
CA GLN A 45 2.21 13.82 23.37
C GLN A 45 2.97 12.52 23.62
N ASP A 46 2.28 11.54 24.23
CA ASP A 46 2.78 10.17 24.32
C ASP A 46 2.86 9.54 22.92
N ILE A 47 3.93 8.77 22.68
CA ILE A 47 4.20 8.16 21.38
C ILE A 47 3.09 7.18 20.99
N ASN A 48 2.51 6.44 21.94
CA ASN A 48 1.45 5.49 21.63
C ASN A 48 0.16 6.22 21.27
N VAL A 49 -0.18 7.28 22.00
CA VAL A 49 -1.36 8.11 21.72
C VAL A 49 -1.25 8.75 20.34
N GLY A 50 -0.10 9.37 20.03
CA GLY A 50 0.12 9.97 18.72
C GLY A 50 0.08 8.95 17.58
N LEU A 51 0.50 7.71 17.83
CA LEU A 51 0.45 6.65 16.82
C LEU A 51 -0.98 6.16 16.59
N GLU A 52 -1.75 5.96 17.66
CA GLU A 52 -3.18 5.62 17.59
C GLU A 52 -3.96 6.70 16.81
N GLU A 53 -3.73 7.99 17.09
CA GLU A 53 -4.34 9.11 16.37
C GLU A 53 -3.94 9.16 14.89
N ALA A 54 -2.66 8.95 14.58
CA ALA A 54 -2.18 8.94 13.21
C ALA A 54 -2.80 7.81 12.38
N ILE A 55 -2.94 6.62 12.98
CA ILE A 55 -3.60 5.48 12.33
C ILE A 55 -5.10 5.75 12.15
N ALA A 56 -5.79 6.28 13.16
CA ALA A 56 -7.21 6.62 13.07
C ALA A 56 -7.48 7.63 11.94
N ASN A 57 -6.69 8.71 11.88
CA ASN A 57 -6.78 9.71 10.81
C ASN A 57 -6.49 9.12 9.43
N TRP A 58 -5.56 8.16 9.33
CA TRP A 58 -5.29 7.49 8.07
C TRP A 58 -6.47 6.64 7.61
N ILE A 59 -7.09 5.86 8.52
CA ILE A 59 -8.28 5.06 8.22
C ILE A 59 -9.45 5.95 7.77
N GLU A 60 -9.70 7.06 8.48
CA GLU A 60 -10.77 7.99 8.14
C GLU A 60 -10.58 8.59 6.74
N LYS A 61 -9.35 8.96 6.39
CA LYS A 61 -9.03 9.45 5.04
C LYS A 61 -9.25 8.40 3.95
N GLN A 62 -8.98 7.12 4.24
CA GLN A 62 -9.26 6.05 3.29
C GLN A 62 -10.76 5.87 3.08
N GLN A 63 -11.58 5.96 4.14
CA GLN A 63 -13.04 5.85 4.03
C GLN A 63 -13.67 7.04 3.29
N GLN A 64 -13.19 8.27 3.54
CA GLN A 64 -13.66 9.45 2.79
C GLN A 64 -13.32 9.39 1.29
N GLN A 65 -12.28 8.65 0.91
CA GLN A 65 -11.92 8.43 -0.48
C GLN A 65 -12.86 7.43 -1.18
N GLU A 66 -13.52 6.54 -0.42
CA GLU A 66 -14.50 5.58 -0.93
C GLU A 66 -15.93 6.14 -0.95
N ASP A 67 -16.27 7.06 -0.05
CA ASP A 67 -17.64 7.61 0.11
C ASP A 67 -17.94 8.89 -0.69
N SER A 68 -17.04 9.33 -1.58
CA SER A 68 -17.31 10.48 -2.45
C SER A 68 -18.24 10.07 -3.62
N PRO A 69 -19.49 10.54 -3.70
CA PRO A 69 -20.40 10.14 -4.76
C PRO A 69 -20.35 11.17 -5.89
N LEU A 70 -19.89 10.77 -7.08
CA LEU A 70 -20.58 10.96 -8.38
C LEU A 70 -19.67 10.77 -9.59
N SER A 71 -20.12 9.86 -10.46
CA SER A 71 -19.99 9.85 -11.93
C SER A 71 -18.62 9.46 -12.52
N GLU A 72 -18.47 8.43 -13.36
CA GLU A 72 -19.42 7.78 -14.28
C GLU A 72 -19.11 6.28 -14.48
N SER A 73 -20.19 5.51 -14.66
CA SER A 73 -20.34 4.39 -15.61
C SER A 73 -19.15 3.43 -15.82
N SER A 74 -19.26 2.20 -15.31
CA SER A 74 -19.77 1.05 -16.10
C SER A 74 -19.41 -0.31 -15.49
N VAL A 75 -20.48 -1.06 -15.18
CA VAL A 75 -20.69 -2.52 -15.24
C VAL A 75 -19.91 -3.53 -14.37
N VAL A 76 -20.75 -4.44 -13.84
CA VAL A 76 -20.62 -5.85 -13.39
C VAL A 76 -19.86 -6.23 -12.11
N VAL A 77 -20.67 -6.47 -11.08
CA VAL A 77 -20.79 -7.73 -10.30
C VAL A 77 -19.80 -8.84 -10.67
N ALA A 78 -18.90 -9.20 -9.75
CA ALA A 78 -18.83 -10.56 -9.16
C ALA A 78 -17.66 -10.67 -8.17
N ALA A 79 -17.91 -11.39 -7.08
CA ALA A 79 -17.01 -11.67 -5.97
C ALA A 79 -15.62 -12.17 -6.38
N SER A 80 -14.57 -11.53 -5.84
CA SER A 80 -13.39 -12.25 -5.37
C SER A 80 -12.60 -11.46 -4.33
N THR A 81 -12.47 -12.09 -3.18
CA THR A 81 -11.63 -11.75 -2.04
C THR A 81 -10.19 -11.45 -2.47
N ALA A 82 -9.72 -10.21 -2.33
CA ALA A 82 -8.29 -9.90 -2.38
C ALA A 82 -7.93 -8.74 -1.41
N PRO A 83 -6.92 -8.91 -0.53
CA PRO A 83 -6.44 -7.86 0.38
C PRO A 83 -5.65 -6.77 -0.38
N PRO A 84 -5.44 -5.57 0.21
CA PRO A 84 -4.97 -4.35 -0.45
C PRO A 84 -3.89 -4.62 -1.49
N SER A 85 -4.19 -4.24 -2.72
CA SER A 85 -3.38 -4.47 -3.91
C SER A 85 -2.05 -3.75 -3.80
N VAL A 86 -1.01 -4.49 -3.39
CA VAL A 86 0.36 -4.13 -3.77
C VAL A 86 0.37 -4.07 -5.30
N PRO A 87 0.73 -2.93 -5.92
CA PRO A 87 0.80 -2.83 -7.36
C PRO A 87 1.72 -3.95 -7.87
N THR A 88 1.27 -4.65 -8.89
CA THR A 88 2.00 -5.71 -9.60
C THR A 88 2.56 -5.11 -10.88
N ILE A 89 3.67 -5.61 -11.42
CA ILE A 89 4.19 -5.13 -12.71
C ILE A 89 3.11 -5.22 -13.80
N ALA A 90 2.32 -6.30 -13.79
CA ALA A 90 1.16 -6.47 -14.66
C ALA A 90 0.12 -5.34 -14.49
N SER A 91 -0.23 -4.99 -13.24
CA SER A 91 -1.22 -3.93 -13.00
C SER A 91 -0.70 -2.56 -13.43
N LEU A 92 0.61 -2.30 -13.29
CA LEU A 92 1.23 -1.06 -13.78
C LEU A 92 1.17 -0.96 -15.31
N ILE A 93 1.42 -2.07 -16.02
CA ILE A 93 1.28 -2.12 -17.47
C ILE A 93 -0.19 -1.88 -17.86
N GLU A 94 -1.14 -2.55 -17.22
CA GLU A 94 -2.57 -2.33 -17.49
C GLU A 94 -3.02 -0.90 -17.21
N GLU A 95 -2.57 -0.29 -16.12
CA GLU A 95 -2.91 1.07 -15.74
C GLU A 95 -2.34 2.08 -16.75
N THR A 96 -1.12 1.85 -17.24
CA THR A 96 -0.51 2.68 -18.28
C THR A 96 -1.26 2.55 -19.61
N LEU A 97 -1.74 1.35 -19.95
CA LEU A 97 -2.57 1.10 -21.14
C LEU A 97 -3.99 1.67 -21.03
N ARG A 98 -4.52 1.87 -19.80
CA ARG A 98 -5.84 2.49 -19.56
C ARG A 98 -5.78 4.02 -19.56
N ASN A 99 -4.71 4.60 -18.99
CA ASN A 99 -4.59 6.05 -18.77
C ASN A 99 -4.03 6.83 -19.95
N ARG A 100 -3.44 6.15 -20.94
CA ARG A 100 -2.96 6.76 -22.18
C ARG A 100 -3.57 6.01 -23.35
N ASP A 101 -3.74 6.68 -24.50
CA ASP A 101 -4.02 6.06 -25.80
C ASP A 101 -2.82 5.22 -26.29
N TRP A 102 -2.23 4.43 -25.40
CA TRP A 102 -1.05 3.64 -25.64
C TRP A 102 -1.48 2.26 -26.10
N VAL A 103 -1.24 1.96 -27.37
CA VAL A 103 -1.49 0.63 -27.93
C VAL A 103 -0.37 -0.31 -27.47
N LEU A 104 -0.70 -1.54 -27.06
CA LEU A 104 0.25 -2.55 -26.59
C LEU A 104 1.45 -2.75 -27.55
N ARG A 105 1.23 -2.59 -28.86
CA ARG A 105 2.28 -2.60 -29.90
C ARG A 105 3.26 -1.43 -29.81
N LYS A 106 2.79 -0.25 -29.44
CA LYS A 106 3.62 0.93 -29.24
C LYS A 106 4.47 0.76 -27.98
N LEU A 107 3.90 0.21 -26.90
CA LEU A 107 4.65 -0.09 -25.68
C LEU A 107 5.74 -1.13 -25.95
N ALA A 108 5.40 -2.18 -26.71
CA ALA A 108 6.35 -3.18 -27.19
C ALA A 108 7.49 -2.56 -28.01
N ALA A 109 7.16 -1.67 -28.95
CA ALA A 109 8.16 -0.97 -29.76
C ALA A 109 9.07 -0.07 -28.90
N ASP A 110 8.50 0.70 -28.00
CA ASP A 110 9.22 1.69 -27.18
C ASP A 110 10.06 1.01 -26.08
N ALA A 111 9.57 -0.09 -25.49
CA ALA A 111 10.33 -0.91 -24.55
C ALA A 111 11.35 -1.83 -25.24
N GLN A 112 11.37 -1.92 -26.58
CA GLN A 112 12.15 -2.91 -27.34
C GLN A 112 11.93 -4.33 -26.81
N MET A 113 10.67 -4.73 -26.69
CA MET A 113 10.24 -6.04 -26.22
C MET A 113 9.14 -6.59 -27.14
N PRO A 114 9.09 -7.91 -27.39
CA PRO A 114 8.00 -8.46 -28.19
C PRO A 114 6.68 -8.35 -27.43
N VAL A 115 5.59 -8.16 -28.18
CA VAL A 115 4.21 -8.05 -27.64
C VAL A 115 3.84 -9.29 -26.83
N GLU A 116 4.25 -10.47 -27.29
CA GLU A 116 4.07 -11.75 -26.59
C GLU A 116 4.69 -11.71 -25.19
N ARG A 117 5.89 -11.13 -25.06
CA ARG A 117 6.55 -11.01 -23.78
C ARG A 117 5.83 -10.08 -22.82
N ILE A 118 5.25 -8.97 -23.33
CA ILE A 118 4.43 -8.09 -22.50
C ILE A 118 3.15 -8.80 -22.04
N ASN A 119 2.54 -9.62 -22.88
CA ASN A 119 1.39 -10.45 -22.48
C ASN A 119 1.76 -11.49 -21.42
N GLU A 120 2.92 -12.15 -21.53
CA GLU A 120 3.41 -13.06 -20.49
C GLU A 120 3.56 -12.34 -19.14
N LEU A 121 4.08 -11.11 -19.15
CA LEU A 121 4.18 -10.31 -17.93
C LEU A 121 2.81 -9.92 -17.36
N LEU A 122 1.82 -9.63 -18.22
CA LEU A 122 0.43 -9.39 -17.82
C LEU A 122 -0.23 -10.63 -17.23
N GLU A 123 0.08 -11.82 -17.76
CA GLU A 123 -0.34 -13.12 -17.22
C GLU A 123 0.37 -13.47 -15.90
N GLY A 124 1.31 -12.63 -15.46
CA GLY A 124 2.03 -12.75 -14.20
C GLY A 124 3.28 -13.61 -14.32
N ASP A 125 3.89 -13.69 -15.50
CA ASP A 125 5.25 -14.21 -15.64
C ASP A 125 6.29 -13.24 -15.07
N ARG A 126 7.45 -13.77 -14.71
CA ARG A 126 8.48 -13.02 -14.00
C ARG A 126 9.28 -12.16 -14.97
N ALA A 127 9.24 -10.85 -14.77
CA ALA A 127 10.13 -9.91 -15.45
C ALA A 127 11.58 -10.05 -14.97
N SER A 128 12.50 -10.07 -15.93
CA SER A 128 13.95 -9.98 -15.71
C SER A 128 14.38 -8.53 -15.45
N ASP A 129 15.55 -8.34 -14.84
CA ASP A 129 16.03 -7.00 -14.47
C ASP A 129 16.18 -6.08 -15.70
N ALA A 130 16.67 -6.62 -16.82
CA ALA A 130 16.75 -5.89 -18.08
C ALA A 130 15.37 -5.46 -18.63
N GLU A 131 14.33 -6.25 -18.37
CA GLU A 131 12.95 -5.92 -18.77
C GLU A 131 12.36 -4.86 -17.85
N LEU A 132 12.63 -4.92 -16.55
CA LEU A 132 12.23 -3.89 -15.60
C LEU A 132 12.88 -2.54 -15.92
N GLN A 133 14.16 -2.53 -16.27
CA GLN A 133 14.86 -1.31 -16.66
C GLN A 133 14.24 -0.67 -17.91
N LYS A 134 13.87 -1.48 -18.90
CA LYS A 134 13.19 -1.01 -20.12
C LYS A 134 11.78 -0.49 -19.81
N LEU A 135 11.05 -1.18 -18.93
CA LEU A 135 9.71 -0.78 -18.51
C LEU A 135 9.72 0.47 -17.63
N ALA A 136 10.70 0.64 -16.75
CA ALA A 136 10.85 1.81 -15.87
C ALA A 136 10.79 3.14 -16.65
N GLN A 137 11.45 3.18 -17.82
CA GLN A 137 11.52 4.37 -18.67
C GLN A 137 10.22 4.64 -19.45
N GLN A 138 9.36 3.64 -19.62
CA GLN A 138 8.15 3.71 -20.45
C GLN A 138 6.86 3.77 -19.63
N LEU A 139 6.86 3.12 -18.47
CA LEU A 139 5.77 3.17 -17.51
C LEU A 139 5.82 4.53 -16.83
N VAL A 140 4.64 5.15 -16.71
CA VAL A 140 4.48 6.45 -16.09
C VAL A 140 3.54 6.27 -14.90
N LYS A 141 3.97 6.76 -13.74
CA LYS A 141 3.17 6.86 -12.51
C LYS A 141 1.92 7.70 -12.75
N PRO A 142 0.86 7.54 -11.93
CA PRO A 142 -0.31 8.42 -11.98
C PRO A 142 0.05 9.91 -11.83
N ASP A 143 1.18 10.22 -11.20
CA ASP A 143 1.69 11.58 -11.00
C ASP A 143 2.42 12.15 -12.24
N GLY A 144 2.57 11.37 -13.31
CA GLY A 144 3.24 11.77 -14.55
C GLY A 144 4.76 11.54 -14.57
N GLU A 145 5.34 11.05 -13.48
CA GLU A 145 6.75 10.67 -13.38
C GLU A 145 7.02 9.27 -13.93
N ALA A 146 8.23 9.02 -14.45
CA ALA A 146 8.65 7.67 -14.82
C ALA A 146 8.85 6.80 -13.57
N TRP A 147 8.70 5.49 -13.71
CA TRP A 147 9.06 4.55 -12.64
C TRP A 147 10.58 4.42 -12.53
N GLU A 148 11.09 4.25 -11.30
CA GLU A 148 12.49 3.88 -11.12
C GLU A 148 12.67 2.36 -11.22
N GLU A 149 13.83 1.92 -11.72
CA GLU A 149 14.17 0.50 -11.82
C GLU A 149 14.11 -0.18 -10.44
N GLU A 150 14.61 0.49 -9.40
CA GLU A 150 14.62 -0.02 -8.02
C GLU A 150 13.20 -0.24 -7.50
N GLU A 151 12.25 0.64 -7.82
CA GLU A 151 10.85 0.51 -7.41
C GLU A 151 10.18 -0.69 -8.08
N LEU A 152 10.45 -0.92 -9.36
CA LEU A 152 9.92 -2.09 -10.06
C LEU A 152 10.53 -3.40 -9.56
N VAL A 153 11.81 -3.38 -9.16
CA VAL A 153 12.48 -4.52 -8.52
C VAL A 153 11.86 -4.81 -7.15
N ASP A 154 11.57 -3.78 -6.35
CA ASP A 154 10.92 -3.91 -5.05
C ASP A 154 9.50 -4.48 -5.18
N ILE A 155 8.74 -4.02 -6.19
CA ILE A 155 7.43 -4.58 -6.53
C ILE A 155 7.54 -6.07 -6.87
N ARG A 156 8.48 -6.45 -7.73
CA ARG A 156 8.72 -7.86 -8.08
C ARG A 156 9.08 -8.70 -6.85
N LEU A 157 9.93 -8.18 -5.97
CA LEU A 157 10.32 -8.86 -4.73
C LEU A 157 9.12 -9.06 -3.80
N ALA A 158 8.25 -8.05 -3.70
CA ALA A 158 7.01 -8.13 -2.93
C ALA A 158 6.05 -9.20 -3.50
N GLU A 159 5.91 -9.29 -4.82
CA GLU A 159 5.15 -10.34 -5.50
C GLU A 159 5.72 -11.74 -5.21
N ASP A 160 7.03 -11.93 -5.34
CA ASP A 160 7.72 -13.20 -5.08
C ASP A 160 7.52 -13.66 -3.62
N LEU A 161 7.62 -12.71 -2.67
CA LEU A 161 7.32 -12.95 -1.25
C LEU A 161 5.87 -13.36 -1.03
N LYS A 162 4.92 -12.73 -1.72
CA LYS A 162 3.49 -13.07 -1.65
C LYS A 162 3.22 -14.47 -2.19
N ARG A 163 3.77 -14.83 -3.36
CA ARG A 163 3.67 -16.19 -3.95
C ARG A 163 4.21 -17.26 -3.01
N ARG A 164 5.36 -17.01 -2.38
CA ARG A 164 5.95 -17.92 -1.38
C ARG A 164 5.07 -18.09 -0.14
N ARG A 165 4.46 -17.00 0.35
CA ARG A 165 3.54 -17.05 1.50
C ARG A 165 2.25 -17.82 1.18
N GLN A 166 1.69 -17.63 -0.01
CA GLN A 166 0.51 -18.38 -0.47
C GLN A 166 0.82 -19.87 -0.62
N LYS A 167 1.95 -20.23 -1.25
CA LYS A 167 2.36 -21.64 -1.39
C LYS A 167 2.58 -22.36 -0.05
N LYS A 168 3.00 -21.63 0.99
CA LYS A 168 3.13 -22.18 2.36
C LYS A 168 1.79 -22.33 3.09
N ARG A 169 0.76 -21.58 2.69
CA ARG A 169 -0.60 -21.67 3.27
C ARG A 169 -1.46 -22.75 2.61
N SER A 170 -1.10 -23.17 1.40
CA SER A 170 -1.78 -24.23 0.65
C SER A 170 -1.20 -25.63 0.89
N ARG A 171 -0.33 -25.80 1.90
CA ARG A 171 0.21 -27.08 2.37
C ARG A 171 -0.19 -27.28 3.83
#